data_AF-A0A9X3P7V7-F1
#
_entry.id   AF-A0A9X3P7V7-F1
#
_cell.length_a   1.000
_cell.length_b   1.000
_cell.length_c   1.000
_cell.angle_alpha   90.00
_cell.angle_beta   90.00
_cell.angle_gamma   90.00
#
_symmetry.space_group_name_H-M   'P 1'
#
loop_
_entity.id
_entity.type
_entity.pdbx_description
1 polymer ?
#
loop_
_entity_poly.entity_id
_entity_poly.type
_entity_poly.pdbx_seq_one_letter_code
_entity_poly.pdbx_strand_id
1 'polypeptide(L)'
;MSDNQIDRSQPRARTSFGRRSLLKGAVTAGALAAAGAGGLAIAQAQEQSDPVTAQAFAHPGALHTQADLDRMKAKVGAGAQPWKAGWDKLVANAHSQSTWTPQPVEEIVRGSTDKPQNYWLLYNDAHAAYQNALRWHISGSTAHRDAAVRICNAWSQTLKSIYWPPSDSRLASGIYGYQFANAGELVRGAPGFDLGRFQQMMKTVFYELNSDFLIRHNGTCNTHYWANWDLCNMASILAIGILCDDQAMIDEAVDYFHNGAGAGSINNAIPFVYNDIGLAQWQESGRDQAHSIMGVGLMGALMEMAWSQGIDLYSARDNAFAKAAEYVARYNLGYDVPFTTYRNCDGIEHTVISAGSRGQIRPVWELIYNHYSARKGMRMPNVARMAALVRAEGGGGDYGGNSGGFDALGWGTLAHMRSTPAVVSGATYYLMCERSGRFLENGRSTVDGRPVIQWGENGGTQQRWKITDVGSGYHKLVCEQSGKALDNGNSTAEGAQVKQWTDNGGATQRWKITDVGGGAVTLTCERSGMLLDNGNKEADGDIVIQWPNKGSVPQRWRLIRV
;
A
#
# COMPACT_ATOMS: atom_id res chain seq x y z
N MET A 1 -55.45 15.01 -8.07
CA MET A 1 -56.09 14.63 -6.79
C MET A 1 -55.25 13.47 -6.26
N SER A 2 -54.46 13.57 -5.19
CA SER A 2 -54.52 14.41 -3.99
C SER A 2 -53.12 14.94 -3.63
N ASP A 3 -53.09 16.19 -3.18
CA ASP A 3 -51.96 16.84 -2.50
C ASP A 3 -51.55 16.07 -1.23
N ASN A 4 -50.26 16.05 -0.93
CA ASN A 4 -49.82 15.98 0.46
C ASN A 4 -48.61 16.90 0.64
N GLN A 5 -48.89 18.07 1.21
CA GLN A 5 -47.90 19.02 1.70
C GLN A 5 -47.12 18.39 2.86
N ILE A 6 -45.79 18.46 2.80
CA ILE A 6 -44.93 18.17 3.96
C ILE A 6 -44.50 19.51 4.57
N ASP A 7 -45.03 19.74 5.77
CA ASP A 7 -44.71 20.81 6.70
C ASP A 7 -43.19 20.92 6.95
N ARG A 8 -42.65 22.11 6.68
CA ARG A 8 -41.27 22.50 7.00
C ARG A 8 -41.30 23.45 8.18
N SER A 9 -41.48 22.92 9.38
CA SER A 9 -41.13 23.65 10.59
C SER A 9 -40.85 22.67 11.72
N GLN A 10 -39.57 22.46 12.07
CA GLN A 10 -39.05 22.20 13.42
C GLN A 10 -37.51 21.98 13.36
N PRO A 11 -36.70 22.70 14.15
CA PRO A 11 -35.26 22.50 14.22
C PRO A 11 -34.94 21.24 15.02
N ARG A 12 -34.37 20.21 14.40
CA ARG A 12 -33.93 19.00 15.11
C ARG A 12 -32.50 19.16 15.62
N ALA A 13 -32.37 18.88 16.93
CA ALA A 13 -31.18 19.03 17.74
C ALA A 13 -29.98 18.24 17.18
N ARG A 14 -28.83 18.92 17.08
CA ARG A 14 -27.52 18.28 16.89
C ARG A 14 -27.16 17.54 18.17
N THR A 15 -27.18 16.21 18.14
CA THR A 15 -26.59 15.39 19.20
C THR A 15 -25.07 15.41 19.04
N SER A 16 -24.37 16.10 19.95
CA SER A 16 -22.91 16.03 20.04
C SER A 16 -22.51 14.66 20.59
N PHE A 17 -21.77 13.87 19.80
CA PHE A 17 -21.19 12.62 20.29
C PHE A 17 -19.92 12.93 21.10
N GLY A 18 -19.91 12.47 22.35
CA GLY A 18 -18.79 12.62 23.28
C GLY A 18 -17.61 11.75 22.89
N ARG A 19 -16.41 12.34 22.96
CA ARG A 19 -15.11 11.69 22.72
C ARG A 19 -14.96 10.45 23.60
N ARG A 20 -14.77 9.27 22.98
CA ARG A 20 -14.29 8.07 23.66
C ARG A 20 -12.83 7.78 23.29
N SER A 21 -12.07 7.56 24.36
CA SER A 21 -10.63 7.28 24.43
C SER A 21 -10.19 6.11 23.54
N LEU A 22 -9.18 6.35 22.69
CA LEU A 22 -8.39 5.34 22.01
C LEU A 22 -7.45 4.64 23.01
N LEU A 23 -7.62 3.33 23.21
CA LEU A 23 -6.72 2.48 23.99
C LEU A 23 -5.45 2.19 23.17
N LYS A 24 -4.29 2.67 23.65
CA LYS A 24 -2.97 2.27 23.14
C LYS A 24 -2.60 0.89 23.67
N GLY A 25 -2.28 -0.04 22.77
CA GLY A 25 -1.73 -1.36 23.11
C GLY A 25 -0.35 -1.23 23.75
N ALA A 26 -0.18 -1.84 24.92
CA ALA A 26 1.09 -1.88 25.64
C ALA A 26 1.98 -3.02 25.12
N VAL A 27 3.24 -2.68 24.80
CA VAL A 27 4.32 -3.63 24.55
C VAL A 27 4.86 -4.10 25.91
N THR A 28 4.80 -5.39 26.19
CA THR A 28 5.37 -6.00 27.40
C THR A 28 6.87 -6.19 27.25
N ALA A 29 7.66 -5.35 27.93
CA ALA A 29 9.06 -5.64 28.22
C ALA A 29 9.15 -6.42 29.54
N GLY A 30 9.64 -7.67 29.48
CA GLY A 30 9.90 -8.48 30.66
C GLY A 30 11.13 -7.97 31.43
N ALA A 31 10.96 -7.71 32.72
CA ALA A 31 12.05 -7.45 33.65
C ALA A 31 12.00 -8.45 34.81
N LEU A 32 13.19 -8.96 35.15
CA LEU A 32 13.48 -9.98 36.14
C LEU A 32 13.01 -9.59 37.55
N ALA A 33 12.49 -10.56 38.30
CA ALA A 33 12.19 -10.46 39.71
C ALA A 33 13.47 -10.54 40.56
N ALA A 34 13.67 -9.56 41.44
CA ALA A 34 14.50 -9.68 42.64
C ALA A 34 13.66 -9.27 43.84
N ALA A 35 13.53 -10.18 44.80
CA ALA A 35 12.75 -10.02 46.02
C ALA A 35 13.47 -9.12 47.05
N GLY A 36 12.73 -8.25 47.71
CA GLY A 36 13.19 -7.48 48.86
C GLY A 36 12.02 -6.77 49.54
N ALA A 37 11.69 -7.21 50.75
CA ALA A 37 10.54 -6.77 51.52
C ALA A 37 10.69 -5.36 52.11
N GLY A 38 9.60 -4.59 52.16
CA GLY A 38 9.52 -3.40 53.01
C GLY A 38 8.36 -2.44 52.71
N GLY A 39 7.37 -2.37 53.61
CA GLY A 39 6.65 -1.15 53.96
C GLY A 39 5.59 -0.60 53.00
N LEU A 40 4.32 -0.89 53.28
CA LEU A 40 3.16 -0.16 52.75
C LEU A 40 3.09 1.26 53.33
N ALA A 41 3.25 2.27 52.47
CA ALA A 41 2.76 3.62 52.72
C ALA A 41 1.91 4.04 51.52
N ILE A 42 0.59 4.16 51.72
CA ILE A 42 -0.35 4.60 50.69
C ILE A 42 -0.28 6.12 50.67
N ALA A 43 0.51 6.69 49.75
CA ALA A 43 0.40 8.09 49.37
C ALA A 43 -0.63 8.20 48.24
N GLN A 44 -1.74 8.92 48.48
CA GLN A 44 -2.65 9.32 47.43
C GLN A 44 -1.95 10.35 46.54
N ALA A 45 -1.39 9.89 45.42
CA ALA A 45 -0.99 10.79 44.34
C ALA A 45 -2.26 11.26 43.62
N GLN A 46 -2.58 12.55 43.74
CA GLN A 46 -3.52 13.18 42.82
C GLN A 46 -2.87 13.14 41.42
N GLU A 47 -3.45 12.36 40.50
CA GLU A 47 -3.13 12.45 39.09
C GLU A 47 -3.57 13.82 38.58
N GLN A 48 -2.60 14.74 38.54
CA GLN A 48 -2.73 15.95 37.76
C GLN A 48 -2.61 15.51 36.29
N SER A 49 -3.75 15.41 35.61
CA SER A 49 -3.76 15.11 34.18
C SER A 49 -3.14 16.30 33.46
N ASP A 50 -1.92 16.16 32.94
CA ASP A 50 -1.36 17.12 32.01
C ASP A 50 -2.35 17.31 30.84
N PRO A 51 -2.57 18.56 30.38
CA PRO A 51 -3.43 18.80 29.24
C PRO A 51 -2.88 18.02 28.05
N VAL A 52 -3.68 17.11 27.50
CA VAL A 52 -3.39 16.42 26.25
C VAL A 52 -3.26 17.50 25.17
N THR A 53 -2.02 17.88 24.84
CA THR A 53 -1.75 18.66 23.64
C THR A 53 -2.32 17.88 22.47
N ALA A 54 -3.32 18.46 21.79
CA ALA A 54 -3.85 17.91 20.55
C ALA A 54 -2.66 17.65 19.62
N GLN A 55 -2.54 16.42 19.12
CA GLN A 55 -1.53 16.04 18.15
C GLN A 55 -1.71 16.97 16.94
N ALA A 56 -0.68 17.76 16.60
CA ALA A 56 -0.72 18.57 15.38
C ALA A 56 -0.78 17.65 14.16
N PHE A 57 -1.57 18.04 13.15
CA PHE A 57 -1.64 17.31 11.88
C PHE A 57 -0.27 17.28 11.20
N ALA A 58 0.05 16.12 10.60
CA ALA A 58 1.28 15.98 9.83
C ALA A 58 1.10 16.60 8.44
N HIS A 59 2.03 17.47 8.04
CA HIS A 59 2.10 18.06 6.69
C HIS A 59 3.52 18.01 6.10
N PRO A 60 3.70 17.52 4.86
CA PRO A 60 2.71 16.74 4.12
C PRO A 60 2.37 15.46 4.91
N GLY A 61 1.10 15.08 4.94
CA GLY A 61 0.67 13.89 5.70
C GLY A 61 -0.54 13.17 5.13
N ALA A 62 -0.84 13.36 3.85
CA ALA A 62 -1.75 12.49 3.12
C ALA A 62 -1.00 11.23 2.64
N LEU A 63 -0.93 10.94 1.33
CA LEU A 63 -0.24 9.75 0.82
C LEU A 63 1.29 9.79 1.01
N HIS A 64 1.87 10.97 1.23
CA HIS A 64 3.30 11.14 1.44
C HIS A 64 3.57 11.95 2.68
N THR A 65 4.56 11.50 3.43
CA THR A 65 5.21 12.27 4.51
C THR A 65 6.44 13.00 3.99
N GLN A 66 6.96 13.97 4.76
CA GLN A 66 8.25 14.60 4.42
C GLN A 66 9.38 13.57 4.29
N ALA A 67 9.40 12.55 5.15
CA ALA A 67 10.37 11.46 5.09
C ALA A 67 10.24 10.61 3.80
N ASP A 68 9.05 10.55 3.20
CA ASP A 68 8.86 9.93 1.89
C ASP A 68 9.46 10.76 0.76
N LEU A 69 9.20 12.06 0.77
CA LEU A 69 9.76 13.00 -0.20
C LEU A 69 11.30 13.02 -0.14
N ASP A 70 11.86 13.08 1.07
CA ASP A 70 13.30 13.08 1.30
C ASP A 70 13.95 11.77 0.84
N ARG A 71 13.30 10.62 1.10
CA ARG A 71 13.77 9.32 0.61
C ARG A 71 13.76 9.28 -0.91
N MET A 72 12.68 9.71 -1.55
CA MET A 72 12.60 9.75 -3.01
C MET A 72 13.73 10.58 -3.60
N LYS A 73 13.92 11.80 -3.09
CA LYS A 73 15.02 12.70 -3.49
C LYS A 73 16.39 12.07 -3.32
N ALA A 74 16.67 11.51 -2.15
CA ALA A 74 17.96 10.89 -1.85
C ALA A 74 18.24 9.68 -2.75
N LYS A 75 17.25 8.80 -2.94
CA LYS A 75 17.40 7.58 -3.77
C LYS A 75 17.56 7.91 -5.24
N VAL A 76 16.80 8.88 -5.75
CA VAL A 76 16.91 9.34 -7.15
C VAL A 76 18.26 10.03 -7.36
N GLY A 77 18.67 10.92 -6.46
CA GLY A 77 19.97 11.61 -6.52
C GLY A 77 21.16 10.64 -6.50
N ALA A 78 21.03 9.52 -5.78
CA ALA A 78 22.03 8.45 -5.76
C ALA A 78 21.96 7.49 -6.97
N GLY A 79 21.00 7.65 -7.88
CA GLY A 79 20.77 6.72 -8.99
C GLY A 79 20.33 5.32 -8.54
N ALA A 80 19.78 5.18 -7.33
CA ALA A 80 19.48 3.90 -6.73
C ALA A 80 18.26 3.23 -7.39
N GLN A 81 18.41 1.96 -7.77
CA GLN A 81 17.30 1.16 -8.26
C GLN A 81 16.48 0.56 -7.10
N PRO A 82 15.14 0.44 -7.22
CA PRO A 82 14.33 0.77 -8.40
C PRO A 82 13.78 2.22 -8.44
N TRP A 83 14.09 3.06 -7.45
CA TRP A 83 13.59 4.45 -7.39
C TRP A 83 13.94 5.25 -8.64
N LYS A 84 15.17 5.08 -9.18
CA LYS A 84 15.60 5.75 -10.40
C LYS A 84 14.74 5.36 -11.61
N ALA A 85 14.35 4.09 -11.74
CA ALA A 85 13.42 3.66 -12.80
C ALA A 85 12.03 4.30 -12.65
N GLY A 86 11.51 4.40 -11.42
CA GLY A 86 10.26 5.12 -11.13
C GLY A 86 10.35 6.61 -11.49
N TRP A 87 11.47 7.25 -11.17
CA TRP A 87 11.76 8.63 -11.56
C TRP A 87 11.83 8.82 -13.08
N ASP A 88 12.51 7.94 -13.79
CA ASP A 88 12.63 8.04 -15.26
C ASP A 88 11.27 7.92 -15.94
N LYS A 89 10.40 7.04 -15.40
CA LYS A 89 9.01 6.92 -15.85
C LYS A 89 8.20 8.19 -15.57
N LEU A 90 8.36 8.79 -14.39
CA LEU A 90 7.73 10.07 -14.05
C LEU A 90 8.21 11.18 -14.98
N VAL A 91 9.51 11.27 -15.27
CA VAL A 91 10.06 12.29 -16.16
C VAL A 91 9.49 12.17 -17.59
N ALA A 92 9.30 10.95 -18.07
CA ALA A 92 8.79 10.66 -19.41
C ALA A 92 7.27 10.91 -19.57
N ASN A 93 6.49 10.93 -18.48
CA ASN A 93 5.04 11.07 -18.56
C ASN A 93 4.63 12.49 -19.00
N ALA A 94 3.66 12.60 -19.92
CA ALA A 94 3.19 13.87 -20.45
C ALA A 94 2.52 14.77 -19.39
N HIS A 95 1.85 14.18 -18.40
CA HIS A 95 1.23 14.90 -17.29
C HIS A 95 2.27 15.51 -16.34
N SER A 96 3.50 14.99 -16.34
CA SER A 96 4.58 15.46 -15.46
C SER A 96 5.34 16.67 -16.01
N GLN A 97 4.96 17.23 -17.15
CA GLN A 97 5.67 18.36 -17.75
C GLN A 97 5.24 19.69 -17.13
N SER A 98 6.19 20.58 -16.83
CA SER A 98 5.92 21.89 -16.22
C SER A 98 5.14 22.83 -17.15
N THR A 99 5.12 22.52 -18.45
CA THR A 99 4.37 23.21 -19.50
C THR A 99 2.91 22.75 -19.60
N TRP A 100 2.46 21.81 -18.76
CA TRP A 100 1.06 21.37 -18.74
C TRP A 100 0.11 22.56 -18.54
N THR A 101 -0.94 22.62 -19.36
CA THR A 101 -1.94 23.69 -19.32
C THR A 101 -3.25 23.11 -18.80
N PRO A 102 -3.73 23.55 -17.61
CA PRO A 102 -4.98 23.03 -17.06
C PRO A 102 -6.20 23.45 -17.90
N GLN A 103 -7.26 22.65 -17.82
CA GLN A 103 -8.52 22.82 -18.52
C GLN A 103 -9.69 22.84 -17.53
N PRO A 104 -9.74 23.81 -16.59
CA PRO A 104 -10.80 23.86 -15.59
C PRO A 104 -12.15 24.21 -16.22
N VAL A 105 -13.22 23.65 -15.65
CA VAL A 105 -14.61 23.91 -16.04
C VAL A 105 -15.46 24.16 -14.79
N GLU A 106 -16.57 24.88 -14.95
CA GLU A 106 -17.44 25.23 -13.81
C GLU A 106 -18.18 24.01 -13.25
N GLU A 107 -18.49 23.03 -14.10
CA GLU A 107 -19.25 21.84 -13.73
C GLU A 107 -18.65 20.58 -14.35
N ILE A 108 -18.45 19.56 -13.51
CA ILE A 108 -17.98 18.23 -13.92
C ILE A 108 -19.16 17.27 -14.05
N VAL A 109 -19.24 16.59 -15.20
CA VAL A 109 -20.30 15.63 -15.54
C VAL A 109 -19.67 14.25 -15.73
N ARG A 110 -20.16 13.27 -14.97
CA ARG A 110 -19.84 11.84 -15.11
C ARG A 110 -21.13 11.02 -15.02
N GLY A 111 -21.24 10.01 -15.87
CA GLY A 111 -22.41 9.12 -15.97
C GLY A 111 -23.31 9.43 -17.16
N SER A 112 -24.30 8.56 -17.37
CA SER A 112 -25.30 8.71 -18.42
C SER A 112 -26.31 9.79 -18.04
N THR A 113 -26.38 10.87 -18.83
CA THR A 113 -27.25 12.02 -18.57
C THR A 113 -27.51 12.84 -19.84
N ASP A 114 -28.33 13.87 -19.72
CA ASP A 114 -28.65 14.89 -20.73
C ASP A 114 -27.45 15.79 -21.14
N LYS A 115 -26.42 15.87 -20.31
CA LYS A 115 -25.19 16.64 -20.55
C LYS A 115 -24.05 15.74 -21.06
N PRO A 116 -23.18 16.24 -21.96
CA PRO A 116 -21.98 15.50 -22.33
C PRO A 116 -21.06 15.33 -21.12
N GLN A 117 -20.51 14.12 -20.96
CA GLN A 117 -19.49 13.85 -19.96
C GLN A 117 -18.24 14.69 -20.24
N ASN A 118 -17.54 15.14 -19.21
CA ASN A 118 -16.30 15.92 -19.32
C ASN A 118 -15.29 15.62 -18.20
N TYR A 119 -15.58 14.62 -17.37
CA TYR A 119 -14.81 14.30 -16.16
C TYR A 119 -13.33 13.96 -16.40
N TRP A 120 -12.93 13.67 -17.64
CA TRP A 120 -11.53 13.49 -17.98
C TRP A 120 -10.69 14.75 -17.82
N LEU A 121 -11.28 15.92 -17.99
CA LEU A 121 -10.58 17.19 -17.75
C LEU A 121 -10.05 17.23 -16.32
N LEU A 122 -10.88 16.83 -15.35
CA LEU A 122 -10.51 16.84 -13.94
C LEU A 122 -9.44 15.80 -13.60
N TYR A 123 -9.60 14.54 -14.02
CA TYR A 123 -8.60 13.53 -13.64
C TYR A 123 -7.23 13.77 -14.30
N ASN A 124 -7.18 14.28 -15.54
CA ASN A 124 -5.90 14.56 -16.19
C ASN A 124 -5.18 15.69 -15.45
N ASP A 125 -5.90 16.73 -15.07
CA ASP A 125 -5.32 17.86 -14.34
C ASP A 125 -4.95 17.53 -12.89
N ALA A 126 -5.77 16.75 -12.18
CA ALA A 126 -5.44 16.30 -10.82
C ALA A 126 -4.14 15.47 -10.81
N HIS A 127 -3.98 14.58 -11.79
CA HIS A 127 -2.75 13.81 -11.96
C HIS A 127 -1.57 14.66 -12.41
N ALA A 128 -1.77 15.62 -13.31
CA ALA A 128 -0.72 16.55 -13.71
C ALA A 128 -0.22 17.41 -12.54
N ALA A 129 -1.14 17.90 -11.69
CA ALA A 129 -0.78 18.65 -10.49
C ALA A 129 0.04 17.80 -9.52
N TYR A 130 -0.45 16.60 -9.20
CA TYR A 130 0.24 15.67 -8.30
C TYR A 130 1.63 15.27 -8.82
N GLN A 131 1.72 14.90 -10.10
CA GLN A 131 2.99 14.49 -10.72
C GLN A 131 4.00 15.63 -10.79
N ASN A 132 3.58 16.86 -11.12
CA ASN A 132 4.45 18.03 -11.07
C ASN A 132 4.87 18.35 -9.63
N ALA A 133 4.01 18.16 -8.64
CA ALA A 133 4.41 18.32 -7.24
C ALA A 133 5.48 17.30 -6.83
N LEU A 134 5.38 16.03 -7.25
CA LEU A 134 6.45 15.04 -7.05
C LEU A 134 7.75 15.44 -7.77
N ARG A 135 7.67 15.90 -9.03
CA ARG A 135 8.83 16.41 -9.78
C ARG A 135 9.53 17.53 -9.02
N TRP A 136 8.75 18.45 -8.41
CA TRP A 136 9.30 19.54 -7.60
C TRP A 136 10.03 19.03 -6.37
N HIS A 137 9.39 18.21 -5.54
CA HIS A 137 10.00 17.73 -4.28
C HIS A 137 11.29 16.92 -4.51
N ILE A 138 11.34 16.16 -5.60
CA ILE A 138 12.50 15.31 -5.91
C ILE A 138 13.63 16.12 -6.56
N SER A 139 13.33 16.96 -7.57
CA SER A 139 14.36 17.69 -8.33
C SER A 139 14.71 19.06 -7.78
N GLY A 140 13.85 19.66 -6.96
CA GLY A 140 13.94 21.07 -6.54
C GLY A 140 13.48 22.08 -7.61
N SER A 141 13.01 21.64 -8.77
CA SER A 141 12.61 22.53 -9.87
C SER A 141 11.36 23.34 -9.54
N THR A 142 11.50 24.67 -9.47
CA THR A 142 10.39 25.59 -9.24
C THR A 142 9.41 25.64 -10.41
N ALA A 143 9.83 25.34 -11.64
CA ALA A 143 8.92 25.27 -12.78
C ALA A 143 7.84 24.19 -12.59
N HIS A 144 8.19 23.06 -11.96
CA HIS A 144 7.24 22.00 -11.62
C HIS A 144 6.34 22.39 -10.45
N ARG A 145 6.88 23.06 -9.42
CA ARG A 145 6.08 23.66 -8.35
C ARG A 145 5.01 24.58 -8.91
N ASP A 146 5.44 25.52 -9.76
CA ASP A 146 4.58 26.57 -10.32
C ASP A 146 3.51 25.97 -11.24
N ALA A 147 3.81 24.86 -11.93
CA ALA A 147 2.83 24.10 -12.70
C ALA A 147 1.76 23.47 -11.80
N ALA A 148 2.14 22.78 -10.73
CA ALA A 148 1.19 22.19 -9.79
C ALA A 148 0.30 23.26 -9.13
N VAL A 149 0.91 24.37 -8.65
CA VAL A 149 0.19 25.51 -8.08
C VAL A 149 -0.77 26.14 -9.09
N ARG A 150 -0.34 26.34 -10.34
CA ARG A 150 -1.19 26.89 -11.42
C ARG A 150 -2.43 26.02 -11.65
N ILE A 151 -2.26 24.70 -11.70
CA ILE A 151 -3.38 23.77 -11.91
C ILE A 151 -4.36 23.84 -10.73
N CYS A 152 -3.86 23.71 -9.49
CA CYS A 152 -4.72 23.78 -8.29
C CYS A 152 -5.46 25.13 -8.19
N ASN A 153 -4.78 26.24 -8.45
CA ASN A 153 -5.39 27.57 -8.46
C ASN A 153 -6.46 27.71 -9.55
N ALA A 154 -6.18 27.25 -10.77
CA ALA A 154 -7.11 27.36 -11.90
C ALA A 154 -8.43 26.64 -11.62
N TRP A 155 -8.38 25.41 -11.08
CA TRP A 155 -9.59 24.68 -10.70
C TRP A 155 -10.31 25.30 -9.50
N SER A 156 -9.60 25.67 -8.44
CA SER A 156 -10.22 26.32 -7.26
C SER A 156 -10.91 27.65 -7.58
N GLN A 157 -10.48 28.33 -8.64
CA GLN A 157 -11.12 29.56 -9.11
C GLN A 157 -12.38 29.29 -9.97
N THR A 158 -12.48 28.13 -10.60
CA THR A 158 -13.44 27.88 -11.68
C THR A 158 -14.52 26.88 -11.29
N LEU A 159 -14.14 25.77 -10.65
CA LEU A 159 -15.04 24.65 -10.38
C LEU A 159 -16.07 25.03 -9.31
N LYS A 160 -17.34 24.84 -9.64
CA LYS A 160 -18.49 25.16 -8.79
C LYS A 160 -19.28 23.93 -8.37
N SER A 161 -19.33 22.90 -9.21
CA SER A 161 -20.14 21.70 -8.93
C SER A 161 -19.63 20.45 -9.64
N ILE A 162 -20.03 19.30 -9.09
CA ILE A 162 -20.09 18.03 -9.82
C ILE A 162 -21.58 17.74 -10.04
N TYR A 163 -21.96 17.56 -11.31
CA TYR A 163 -23.34 17.44 -11.72
C TYR A 163 -24.03 16.20 -11.13
N TRP A 164 -25.22 16.43 -10.58
CA TRP A 164 -26.15 15.46 -9.99
C TRP A 164 -27.52 15.68 -10.67
N PRO A 165 -28.33 14.66 -11.03
CA PRO A 165 -28.58 13.39 -10.32
C PRO A 165 -27.82 12.09 -10.68
N PRO A 166 -26.95 11.98 -11.71
CA PRO A 166 -26.30 10.69 -11.99
C PRO A 166 -25.52 10.15 -10.77
N SER A 167 -25.71 8.87 -10.45
CA SER A 167 -25.01 8.21 -9.34
C SER A 167 -23.50 8.35 -9.48
N ASP A 168 -22.97 8.26 -10.71
CA ASP A 168 -21.55 8.35 -11.03
C ASP A 168 -20.89 9.67 -10.61
N SER A 169 -21.68 10.71 -10.30
CA SER A 169 -21.18 11.91 -9.62
C SER A 169 -20.40 11.56 -8.34
N ARG A 170 -20.79 10.50 -7.62
CA ARG A 170 -20.13 10.03 -6.39
C ARG A 170 -18.81 9.31 -6.65
N LEU A 171 -18.66 8.70 -7.83
CA LEU A 171 -17.37 8.21 -8.30
C LEU A 171 -16.47 9.39 -8.72
N ALA A 172 -17.04 10.42 -9.35
CA ALA A 172 -16.27 11.62 -9.70
C ALA A 172 -15.80 12.36 -8.45
N SER A 173 -16.68 12.62 -7.48
CA SER A 173 -16.31 13.31 -6.25
C SER A 173 -15.35 12.47 -5.40
N GLY A 174 -15.58 11.16 -5.27
CA GLY A 174 -14.72 10.28 -4.48
C GLY A 174 -13.33 10.13 -5.08
N ILE A 175 -13.24 9.64 -6.33
CA ILE A 175 -11.95 9.32 -6.96
C ILE A 175 -11.13 10.59 -7.18
N TYR A 176 -11.72 11.63 -7.78
CA TYR A 176 -10.94 12.82 -8.12
C TYR A 176 -10.72 13.72 -6.91
N GLY A 177 -11.62 13.69 -5.93
CA GLY A 177 -11.50 14.46 -4.69
C GLY A 177 -10.25 14.07 -3.87
N TYR A 178 -10.04 12.77 -3.62
CA TYR A 178 -8.84 12.35 -2.87
C TYR A 178 -7.55 12.65 -3.66
N GLN A 179 -7.58 12.48 -4.98
CA GLN A 179 -6.44 12.73 -5.85
C GLN A 179 -6.03 14.19 -5.82
N PHE A 180 -7.01 15.08 -5.92
CA PHE A 180 -6.76 16.51 -5.97
C PHE A 180 -6.41 17.09 -4.59
N ALA A 181 -7.00 16.56 -3.52
CA ALA A 181 -6.58 16.87 -2.16
C ALA A 181 -5.10 16.51 -1.92
N ASN A 182 -4.65 15.33 -2.38
CA ASN A 182 -3.25 14.92 -2.29
C ASN A 182 -2.33 15.83 -3.12
N ALA A 183 -2.76 16.28 -4.30
CA ALA A 183 -2.00 17.25 -5.09
C ALA A 183 -1.84 18.60 -4.36
N GLY A 184 -2.95 19.12 -3.81
CA GLY A 184 -2.97 20.37 -3.03
C GLY A 184 -2.10 20.27 -1.77
N GLU A 185 -2.14 19.13 -1.08
CA GLU A 185 -1.33 18.88 0.11
C GLU A 185 0.18 18.97 -0.18
N LEU A 186 0.63 18.42 -1.31
CA LEU A 186 2.04 18.49 -1.70
C LEU A 186 2.51 19.92 -2.02
N VAL A 187 1.60 20.86 -2.29
CA VAL A 187 1.91 22.27 -2.58
C VAL A 187 1.39 23.25 -1.53
N ARG A 188 0.92 22.76 -0.38
CA ARG A 188 0.26 23.54 0.70
C ARG A 188 0.98 24.83 1.08
N GLY A 189 2.32 24.78 1.19
CA GLY A 189 3.18 25.92 1.53
C GLY A 189 3.87 26.59 0.35
N ALA A 190 3.53 26.24 -0.89
CA ALA A 190 4.18 26.79 -2.07
C ALA A 190 3.78 28.26 -2.29
N PRO A 191 4.73 29.15 -2.64
CA PRO A 191 4.42 30.54 -2.97
C PRO A 191 3.36 30.66 -4.08
N GLY A 192 2.38 31.55 -3.87
CA GLY A 192 1.30 31.81 -4.83
C GLY A 192 0.16 30.78 -4.83
N PHE A 193 0.22 29.73 -4.01
CA PHE A 193 -0.90 28.82 -3.85
C PHE A 193 -1.99 29.45 -2.96
N ASP A 194 -3.20 29.55 -3.49
CA ASP A 194 -4.37 30.01 -2.72
C ASP A 194 -4.98 28.82 -1.98
N LEU A 195 -4.30 28.41 -0.91
CA LEU A 195 -4.71 27.25 -0.10
C LEU A 195 -6.14 27.40 0.43
N GLY A 196 -6.52 28.59 0.89
CA GLY A 196 -7.83 28.85 1.45
C GLY A 196 -8.95 28.64 0.44
N ARG A 197 -8.81 29.19 -0.78
CA ARG A 197 -9.79 28.95 -1.86
C ARG A 197 -9.82 27.49 -2.27
N PHE A 198 -8.66 26.84 -2.36
CA PHE A 198 -8.57 25.44 -2.72
C PHE A 198 -9.27 24.54 -1.69
N GLN A 199 -8.99 24.73 -0.39
CA GLN A 199 -9.69 24.04 0.71
C GLN A 199 -11.20 24.27 0.66
N GLN A 200 -11.64 25.49 0.36
CA GLN A 200 -13.07 25.79 0.25
C GLN A 200 -13.73 25.00 -0.89
N MET A 201 -13.12 24.99 -2.08
CA MET A 201 -13.60 24.17 -3.21
C MET A 201 -13.66 22.69 -2.83
N MET A 202 -12.62 22.16 -2.17
CA MET A 202 -12.61 20.76 -1.74
C MET A 202 -13.78 20.43 -0.80
N LYS A 203 -14.09 21.32 0.15
CA LYS A 203 -15.21 21.12 1.07
C LYS A 203 -16.57 21.20 0.37
N THR A 204 -16.81 22.24 -0.43
CA THR A 204 -18.16 22.50 -0.97
C THR A 204 -18.48 21.70 -2.22
N VAL A 205 -17.48 21.31 -3.01
CA VAL A 205 -17.70 20.57 -4.27
C VAL A 205 -17.57 19.06 -4.08
N PHE A 206 -16.65 18.61 -3.22
CA PHE A 206 -16.33 17.19 -3.07
C PHE A 206 -16.88 16.61 -1.77
N TYR A 207 -16.44 17.13 -0.62
CA TYR A 207 -16.77 16.56 0.70
C TYR A 207 -18.28 16.43 0.93
N GLU A 208 -19.08 17.47 0.62
CA GLU A 208 -20.53 17.42 0.82
C GLU A 208 -21.18 16.26 0.04
N LEU A 209 -20.77 16.01 -1.21
CA LEU A 209 -21.27 14.88 -2.00
C LEU A 209 -20.76 13.54 -1.47
N ASN A 210 -19.52 13.50 -0.98
CA ASN A 210 -18.92 12.29 -0.42
C ASN A 210 -19.63 11.85 0.87
N SER A 211 -19.78 12.76 1.82
CA SER A 211 -20.43 12.51 3.12
C SER A 211 -21.90 12.12 2.92
N ASP A 212 -22.61 12.87 2.06
CA ASP A 212 -23.99 12.57 1.69
C ASP A 212 -24.16 11.15 1.13
N PHE A 213 -23.22 10.70 0.29
CA PHE A 213 -23.25 9.35 -0.27
C PHE A 213 -23.04 8.27 0.79
N LEU A 214 -22.09 8.43 1.71
CA LEU A 214 -21.85 7.46 2.78
C LEU A 214 -23.03 7.35 3.76
N ILE A 215 -23.82 8.41 3.89
CA ILE A 215 -25.00 8.41 4.77
C ILE A 215 -26.23 7.82 4.07
N ARG A 216 -26.50 8.23 2.83
CA ARG A 216 -27.78 7.94 2.16
C ARG A 216 -27.69 6.88 1.08
N HIS A 217 -26.50 6.58 0.55
CA HIS A 217 -26.28 5.74 -0.63
C HIS A 217 -27.29 6.06 -1.75
N ASN A 218 -27.44 7.34 -2.08
CA ASN A 218 -28.43 7.83 -3.06
C ASN A 218 -29.89 7.36 -2.81
N GLY A 219 -30.26 7.10 -1.55
CA GLY A 219 -31.58 6.60 -1.15
C GLY A 219 -31.79 5.10 -1.40
N THR A 220 -30.72 4.35 -1.65
CA THR A 220 -30.75 2.89 -1.87
C THR A 220 -30.39 2.12 -0.61
N CYS A 221 -30.44 0.79 -0.64
CA CYS A 221 -30.01 -0.03 0.49
C CYS A 221 -28.47 -0.01 0.65
N ASN A 222 -27.97 -0.22 1.87
CA ASN A 222 -26.57 0.05 2.23
C ASN A 222 -25.51 -0.61 1.33
N THR A 223 -25.75 -1.83 0.85
CA THR A 223 -24.80 -2.57 -0.02
C THR A 223 -25.20 -2.59 -1.50
N HIS A 224 -26.05 -1.64 -1.93
CA HIS A 224 -26.44 -1.48 -3.32
C HIS A 224 -25.21 -1.20 -4.20
N TYR A 225 -24.37 -0.29 -3.75
CA TYR A 225 -23.11 0.05 -4.39
C TYR A 225 -21.98 -0.91 -3.98
N TRP A 226 -21.05 -1.14 -4.91
CA TRP A 226 -19.86 -1.96 -4.69
C TRP A 226 -18.81 -1.25 -3.83
N ALA A 227 -17.89 -2.01 -3.22
CA ALA A 227 -16.93 -1.48 -2.25
C ALA A 227 -16.14 -0.25 -2.76
N ASN A 228 -15.74 -0.22 -4.04
CA ASN A 228 -15.00 0.90 -4.62
C ASN A 228 -15.73 2.25 -4.52
N TRP A 229 -17.06 2.27 -4.48
CA TRP A 229 -17.85 3.49 -4.37
C TRP A 229 -17.65 4.12 -3.00
N ASP A 230 -17.92 3.37 -1.94
CA ASP A 230 -17.69 3.82 -0.57
C ASP A 230 -16.22 4.18 -0.36
N LEU A 231 -15.29 3.32 -0.80
CA LEU A 231 -13.85 3.51 -0.58
C LEU A 231 -13.30 4.79 -1.20
N CYS A 232 -13.72 5.16 -2.42
CA CYS A 232 -13.25 6.41 -3.01
C CYS A 232 -13.84 7.64 -2.29
N ASN A 233 -15.07 7.56 -1.81
CA ASN A 233 -15.69 8.64 -1.03
C ASN A 233 -15.04 8.78 0.35
N MET A 234 -14.75 7.67 1.04
CA MET A 234 -13.98 7.66 2.29
C MET A 234 -12.57 8.23 2.11
N ALA A 235 -11.87 7.81 1.05
CA ALA A 235 -10.52 8.32 0.75
C ALA A 235 -10.55 9.83 0.49
N SER A 236 -11.58 10.32 -0.20
CA SER A 236 -11.77 11.76 -0.45
C SER A 236 -11.99 12.52 0.85
N ILE A 237 -12.92 12.06 1.69
CA ILE A 237 -13.21 12.69 3.00
C ILE A 237 -11.94 12.75 3.85
N LEU A 238 -11.20 11.64 3.97
CA LEU A 238 -9.97 11.60 4.76
C LEU A 238 -8.91 12.57 4.20
N ALA A 239 -8.68 12.57 2.89
CA ALA A 239 -7.70 13.45 2.25
C ALA A 239 -8.07 14.93 2.40
N ILE A 240 -9.36 15.27 2.29
CA ILE A 240 -9.87 16.63 2.47
C ILE A 240 -9.76 17.06 3.94
N GLY A 241 -10.06 16.16 4.88
CA GLY A 241 -9.88 16.41 6.32
C GLY A 241 -8.43 16.75 6.66
N ILE A 242 -7.47 15.98 6.15
CA ILE A 242 -6.03 16.27 6.28
C ILE A 242 -5.68 17.61 5.62
N LEU A 243 -6.16 17.86 4.40
CA LEU A 243 -5.88 19.11 3.70
C LEU A 243 -6.47 20.34 4.42
N CYS A 244 -7.56 20.19 5.15
CA CYS A 244 -8.29 21.28 5.80
C CYS A 244 -8.03 21.40 7.31
N ASP A 245 -7.17 20.55 7.88
CA ASP A 245 -6.95 20.44 9.33
C ASP A 245 -8.26 20.17 10.10
N ASP A 246 -9.14 19.35 9.50
CA ASP A 246 -10.46 19.04 10.01
C ASP A 246 -10.52 17.61 10.57
N GLN A 247 -10.40 17.52 11.90
CA GLN A 247 -10.47 16.24 12.63
C GLN A 247 -11.82 15.56 12.46
N ALA A 248 -12.93 16.29 12.31
CA ALA A 248 -14.25 15.69 12.23
C ALA A 248 -14.41 14.89 10.93
N MET A 249 -13.84 15.39 9.82
CA MET A 249 -13.82 14.66 8.55
C MET A 249 -12.92 13.41 8.64
N ILE A 250 -11.78 13.51 9.30
CA ILE A 250 -10.90 12.35 9.53
C ILE A 250 -11.63 11.29 10.36
N ASP A 251 -12.28 11.71 11.46
CA ASP A 251 -13.06 10.83 12.33
C ASP A 251 -14.22 10.19 11.57
N GLU A 252 -14.91 10.92 10.69
CA GLU A 252 -15.99 10.40 9.83
C GLU A 252 -15.49 9.25 8.93
N ALA A 253 -14.37 9.45 8.23
CA ALA A 253 -13.82 8.41 7.35
C ALA A 253 -13.31 7.19 8.13
N VAL A 254 -12.67 7.40 9.28
CA VAL A 254 -12.15 6.32 10.15
C VAL A 254 -13.29 5.55 10.83
N ASP A 255 -14.32 6.23 11.31
CA ASP A 255 -15.51 5.59 11.87
C ASP A 255 -16.22 4.78 10.79
N TYR A 256 -16.43 5.33 9.60
CA TYR A 256 -17.04 4.60 8.49
C TYR A 256 -16.21 3.37 8.09
N PHE A 257 -14.88 3.44 8.13
CA PHE A 257 -14.03 2.28 7.86
C PHE A 257 -14.36 1.11 8.80
N HIS A 258 -14.57 1.37 10.10
CA HIS A 258 -14.86 0.33 11.08
C HIS A 258 -16.34 -0.07 11.14
N ASN A 259 -17.22 0.93 11.07
CA ASN A 259 -18.63 0.83 11.48
C ASN A 259 -19.60 1.20 10.35
N GLY A 260 -19.11 1.57 9.17
CA GLY A 260 -19.92 1.98 8.03
C GLY A 260 -20.84 0.86 7.55
N ALA A 261 -22.07 1.22 7.22
CA ALA A 261 -23.09 0.27 6.82
C ALA A 261 -22.93 -0.25 5.39
N GLY A 262 -22.27 0.52 4.51
CA GLY A 262 -22.10 0.17 3.11
C GLY A 262 -20.90 -0.73 2.81
N ALA A 263 -20.72 -1.07 1.52
CA ALA A 263 -19.79 -2.10 1.07
C ALA A 263 -18.30 -1.75 1.28
N GLY A 264 -17.95 -0.49 1.53
CA GLY A 264 -16.54 -0.08 1.72
C GLY A 264 -16.01 -0.20 3.14
N SER A 265 -16.87 -0.39 4.15
CA SER A 265 -16.39 -0.65 5.51
C SER A 265 -15.60 -1.97 5.55
N ILE A 266 -14.62 -2.09 6.43
CA ILE A 266 -13.68 -3.22 6.44
C ILE A 266 -14.39 -4.56 6.67
N ASN A 267 -15.56 -4.55 7.33
CA ASN A 267 -16.39 -5.74 7.52
C ASN A 267 -17.07 -6.18 6.22
N ASN A 268 -17.59 -5.23 5.45
CA ASN A 268 -18.35 -5.52 4.23
C ASN A 268 -17.47 -5.66 2.98
N ALA A 269 -16.34 -4.95 2.92
CA ALA A 269 -15.35 -5.08 1.85
C ALA A 269 -14.64 -6.44 1.88
N ILE A 270 -14.58 -7.08 3.06
CA ILE A 270 -13.98 -8.39 3.30
C ILE A 270 -15.01 -9.28 4.01
N PRO A 271 -16.03 -9.77 3.27
CA PRO A 271 -17.16 -10.50 3.87
C PRO A 271 -16.77 -11.89 4.39
N PHE A 272 -15.73 -12.51 3.83
CA PHE A 272 -15.32 -13.88 4.19
C PHE A 272 -13.81 -13.97 4.41
N VAL A 273 -13.40 -14.63 5.49
CA VAL A 273 -11.99 -14.87 5.83
C VAL A 273 -11.74 -16.38 5.90
N TYR A 274 -10.77 -16.85 5.12
CA TYR A 274 -10.33 -18.25 5.04
C TYR A 274 -9.05 -18.42 5.85
N ASN A 275 -9.20 -18.51 7.17
CA ASN A 275 -8.06 -18.49 8.11
C ASN A 275 -7.10 -19.68 7.94
N ASP A 276 -7.60 -20.83 7.52
CA ASP A 276 -6.84 -22.06 7.27
C ASP A 276 -5.79 -21.91 6.16
N ILE A 277 -6.04 -21.03 5.19
CA ILE A 277 -5.12 -20.75 4.08
C ILE A 277 -4.59 -19.32 4.06
N GLY A 278 -4.94 -18.50 5.06
CA GLY A 278 -4.46 -17.12 5.20
C GLY A 278 -4.95 -16.15 4.14
N LEU A 279 -6.12 -16.39 3.54
CA LEU A 279 -6.72 -15.55 2.50
C LEU A 279 -8.07 -14.97 2.95
N ALA A 280 -8.53 -13.90 2.32
CA ALA A 280 -9.86 -13.35 2.56
C ALA A 280 -10.50 -12.90 1.24
N GLN A 281 -11.78 -13.22 1.03
CA GLN A 281 -12.49 -12.85 -0.19
C GLN A 281 -12.70 -11.33 -0.23
N TRP A 282 -12.30 -10.70 -1.34
CA TRP A 282 -12.65 -9.31 -1.62
C TRP A 282 -14.07 -9.23 -2.19
N GLN A 283 -14.86 -8.27 -1.71
CA GLN A 283 -16.28 -8.16 -2.02
C GLN A 283 -16.59 -8.12 -3.53
N GLU A 284 -15.76 -7.42 -4.32
CA GLU A 284 -15.97 -7.29 -5.77
C GLU A 284 -15.45 -8.47 -6.60
N SER A 285 -14.86 -9.50 -6.01
CA SER A 285 -14.22 -10.59 -6.76
C SER A 285 -15.18 -11.41 -7.62
N GLY A 286 -16.46 -11.48 -7.25
CA GLY A 286 -17.49 -12.11 -8.07
C GLY A 286 -17.93 -11.27 -9.29
N ARG A 287 -17.66 -9.96 -9.28
CA ARG A 287 -18.02 -9.02 -10.35
C ARG A 287 -16.99 -9.07 -11.48
N ASP A 288 -15.78 -8.62 -11.18
CA ASP A 288 -14.61 -8.70 -12.06
C ASP A 288 -13.33 -8.32 -11.31
N GLN A 289 -12.18 -8.62 -11.92
CA GLN A 289 -10.88 -8.35 -11.32
C GLN A 289 -10.41 -6.91 -11.48
N ALA A 290 -10.90 -6.16 -12.48
CA ALA A 290 -10.54 -4.76 -12.66
C ALA A 290 -10.96 -3.94 -11.43
N HIS A 291 -12.20 -4.15 -10.96
CA HIS A 291 -12.74 -3.49 -9.79
C HIS A 291 -12.23 -4.09 -8.48
N SER A 292 -11.92 -5.39 -8.44
CA SER A 292 -11.24 -5.98 -7.27
C SER A 292 -9.89 -5.32 -7.02
N ILE A 293 -9.08 -5.13 -8.07
CA ILE A 293 -7.78 -4.46 -7.98
C ILE A 293 -7.95 -2.97 -7.66
N MET A 294 -8.95 -2.30 -8.24
CA MET A 294 -9.30 -0.92 -7.89
C MET A 294 -9.64 -0.78 -6.41
N GLY A 295 -10.50 -1.65 -5.88
CA GLY A 295 -10.95 -1.64 -4.50
C GLY A 295 -9.80 -1.80 -3.51
N VAL A 296 -8.91 -2.79 -3.72
CA VAL A 296 -7.73 -2.94 -2.85
C VAL A 296 -6.78 -1.74 -2.96
N GLY A 297 -6.67 -1.11 -4.13
CA GLY A 297 -5.90 0.12 -4.31
C GLY A 297 -6.46 1.29 -3.50
N LEU A 298 -7.77 1.53 -3.55
CA LEU A 298 -8.44 2.58 -2.78
C LEU A 298 -8.36 2.34 -1.27
N MET A 299 -8.57 1.10 -0.85
CA MET A 299 -8.40 0.70 0.55
C MET A 299 -6.96 0.94 1.02
N GLY A 300 -5.96 0.55 0.21
CA GLY A 300 -4.56 0.85 0.49
C GLY A 300 -4.28 2.34 0.62
N ALA A 301 -4.79 3.17 -0.30
CA ALA A 301 -4.61 4.61 -0.27
C ALA A 301 -5.25 5.25 0.99
N LEU A 302 -6.48 4.85 1.33
CA LEU A 302 -7.17 5.27 2.56
C LEU A 302 -6.33 4.96 3.80
N MET A 303 -5.87 3.71 3.91
CA MET A 303 -5.12 3.24 5.09
C MET A 303 -3.74 3.88 5.18
N GLU A 304 -3.06 4.15 4.07
CA GLU A 304 -1.76 4.84 4.07
C GLU A 304 -1.91 6.31 4.45
N MET A 305 -2.96 7.02 3.99
CA MET A 305 -3.24 8.39 4.45
C MET A 305 -3.53 8.43 5.95
N ALA A 306 -4.29 7.47 6.47
CA ALA A 306 -4.54 7.35 7.91
C ALA A 306 -3.25 7.05 8.68
N TRP A 307 -2.40 6.17 8.15
CA TRP A 307 -1.11 5.83 8.73
C TRP A 307 -0.17 7.04 8.83
N SER A 308 -0.15 7.90 7.81
CA SER A 308 0.62 9.15 7.82
C SER A 308 0.20 10.12 8.94
N GLN A 309 -1.05 9.99 9.43
CA GLN A 309 -1.55 10.73 10.60
C GLN A 309 -1.41 9.95 11.92
N GLY A 310 -0.76 8.79 11.90
CA GLY A 310 -0.56 7.94 13.08
C GLY A 310 -1.77 7.06 13.44
N ILE A 311 -2.71 6.87 12.52
CA ILE A 311 -3.91 6.03 12.70
C ILE A 311 -3.67 4.67 12.03
N ASP A 312 -3.53 3.61 12.84
CA ASP A 312 -3.29 2.25 12.33
C ASP A 312 -4.58 1.54 11.92
N LEU A 313 -4.95 1.70 10.65
CA LEU A 313 -6.02 0.91 10.03
C LEU A 313 -5.52 -0.45 9.51
N TYR A 314 -4.21 -0.60 9.25
CA TYR A 314 -3.59 -1.80 8.69
C TYR A 314 -3.67 -3.02 9.60
N SER A 315 -3.69 -2.82 10.92
CA SER A 315 -3.85 -3.91 11.88
C SER A 315 -5.31 -4.35 12.08
N ALA A 316 -6.29 -3.66 11.48
CA ALA A 316 -7.70 -3.95 11.69
C ALA A 316 -8.07 -5.40 11.31
N ARG A 317 -8.94 -6.01 12.13
CA ARG A 317 -9.46 -7.38 11.96
C ARG A 317 -8.36 -8.42 11.74
N ASP A 318 -7.30 -8.39 12.56
CA ASP A 318 -6.15 -9.28 12.42
C ASP A 318 -5.53 -9.23 11.00
N ASN A 319 -5.20 -8.01 10.57
CA ASN A 319 -4.65 -7.72 9.26
C ASN A 319 -5.50 -8.29 8.10
N ALA A 320 -6.83 -8.27 8.21
CA ALA A 320 -7.72 -8.86 7.20
C ALA A 320 -7.46 -8.31 5.79
N PHE A 321 -7.08 -7.03 5.68
CA PHE A 321 -6.74 -6.43 4.39
C PHE A 321 -5.48 -7.03 3.75
N ALA A 322 -4.49 -7.48 4.54
CA ALA A 322 -3.35 -8.23 4.00
C ALA A 322 -3.81 -9.54 3.34
N LYS A 323 -4.68 -10.28 4.04
CA LYS A 323 -5.27 -11.55 3.56
C LYS A 323 -6.10 -11.32 2.28
N ALA A 324 -6.83 -10.22 2.18
CA ALA A 324 -7.60 -9.86 1.01
C ALA A 324 -6.75 -9.39 -0.18
N ALA A 325 -5.69 -8.61 0.08
CA ALA A 325 -4.74 -8.23 -0.96
C ALA A 325 -3.99 -9.45 -1.54
N GLU A 326 -3.58 -10.39 -0.67
CA GLU A 326 -3.01 -11.68 -1.09
C GLU A 326 -3.98 -12.49 -1.93
N TYR A 327 -5.27 -12.54 -1.55
CA TYR A 327 -6.32 -13.21 -2.30
C TYR A 327 -6.48 -12.65 -3.72
N VAL A 328 -6.63 -11.32 -3.84
CA VAL A 328 -6.80 -10.66 -5.15
C VAL A 328 -5.53 -10.81 -5.99
N ALA A 329 -4.34 -10.66 -5.40
CA ALA A 329 -3.08 -10.86 -6.09
C ALA A 329 -2.93 -12.31 -6.59
N ARG A 330 -3.22 -13.30 -5.74
CA ARG A 330 -3.13 -14.73 -6.08
C ARG A 330 -3.99 -15.07 -7.28
N TYR A 331 -5.24 -14.61 -7.29
CA TYR A 331 -6.13 -14.89 -8.42
C TYR A 331 -5.67 -14.21 -9.71
N ASN A 332 -5.18 -12.97 -9.63
CA ASN A 332 -4.68 -12.24 -10.80
C ASN A 332 -3.31 -12.74 -11.32
N LEU A 333 -2.57 -13.51 -10.53
CA LEU A 333 -1.40 -14.26 -10.97
C LEU A 333 -1.75 -15.56 -11.71
N GLY A 334 -3.03 -15.90 -11.84
CA GLY A 334 -3.51 -17.09 -12.54
C GLY A 334 -3.79 -18.31 -11.66
N TYR A 335 -3.64 -18.19 -10.33
CA TYR A 335 -3.95 -19.28 -9.40
C TYR A 335 -5.41 -19.27 -8.95
N ASP A 336 -5.91 -20.41 -8.51
CA ASP A 336 -7.24 -20.50 -7.92
C ASP A 336 -7.26 -20.02 -6.47
N VAL A 337 -8.44 -19.57 -6.06
CA VAL A 337 -8.79 -19.12 -4.72
C VAL A 337 -10.17 -19.67 -4.37
N PRO A 338 -10.47 -19.96 -3.08
CA PRO A 338 -11.82 -20.33 -2.68
C PRO A 338 -12.77 -19.16 -2.92
N PHE A 339 -14.05 -19.46 -3.14
CA PHE A 339 -15.07 -18.43 -3.26
C PHE A 339 -16.33 -18.87 -2.51
N THR A 340 -16.80 -18.02 -1.62
CA THR A 340 -18.07 -18.17 -0.90
C THR A 340 -19.09 -17.26 -1.55
N THR A 341 -20.28 -17.80 -1.82
CA THR A 341 -21.38 -17.05 -2.44
C THR A 341 -21.58 -15.71 -1.74
N TYR A 342 -21.47 -14.65 -2.53
CA TYR A 342 -21.71 -13.29 -2.09
C TYR A 342 -23.08 -12.83 -2.58
N ARG A 343 -23.87 -12.22 -1.70
CA ARG A 343 -25.17 -11.63 -2.04
C ARG A 343 -25.28 -10.24 -1.42
N ASN A 344 -25.66 -9.24 -2.20
CA ASN A 344 -25.92 -7.88 -1.70
C ASN A 344 -27.40 -7.68 -1.32
N CYS A 345 -27.72 -6.49 -0.80
CA CYS A 345 -29.08 -6.15 -0.37
C CYS A 345 -30.11 -6.00 -1.51
N ASP A 346 -29.68 -5.86 -2.77
CA ASP A 346 -30.57 -5.91 -3.94
C ASP A 346 -30.83 -7.34 -4.42
N GLY A 347 -30.25 -8.34 -3.77
CA GLY A 347 -30.34 -9.72 -4.18
C GLY A 347 -29.42 -10.07 -5.36
N ILE A 348 -28.49 -9.20 -5.76
CA ILE A 348 -27.42 -9.54 -6.70
C ILE A 348 -26.54 -10.59 -6.03
N GLU A 349 -26.40 -11.74 -6.68
CA GLU A 349 -25.64 -12.88 -6.18
C GLU A 349 -24.51 -13.26 -7.14
N HIS A 350 -23.33 -13.46 -6.58
CA HIS A 350 -22.21 -14.12 -7.26
C HIS A 350 -21.94 -15.42 -6.52
N THR A 351 -21.95 -16.54 -7.25
CA THR A 351 -21.67 -17.88 -6.71
C THR A 351 -20.25 -18.36 -7.03
N VAL A 352 -19.56 -17.65 -7.93
CA VAL A 352 -18.19 -17.94 -8.36
C VAL A 352 -17.39 -16.65 -8.50
N ILE A 353 -16.07 -16.76 -8.37
CA ILE A 353 -15.15 -15.67 -8.70
C ILE A 353 -15.18 -15.39 -10.21
N SER A 354 -15.18 -14.11 -10.60
CA SER A 354 -15.19 -13.72 -12.02
C SER A 354 -13.78 -13.70 -12.61
N ALA A 355 -13.63 -14.35 -13.77
CA ALA A 355 -12.42 -14.30 -14.59
C ALA A 355 -12.31 -13.01 -15.42
N GLY A 356 -13.32 -12.13 -15.38
CA GLY A 356 -13.32 -10.86 -16.11
C GLY A 356 -12.12 -10.00 -15.70
N SER A 357 -11.36 -9.52 -16.69
CA SER A 357 -10.16 -8.68 -16.50
C SER A 357 -9.05 -9.32 -15.65
N ARG A 358 -9.03 -10.66 -15.50
CA ARG A 358 -8.01 -11.36 -14.71
C ARG A 358 -6.61 -11.09 -15.25
N GLY A 359 -5.70 -10.73 -14.35
CA GLY A 359 -4.32 -10.38 -14.69
C GLY A 359 -4.12 -8.95 -15.17
N GLN A 360 -5.14 -8.09 -15.09
CA GLN A 360 -4.99 -6.67 -15.39
C GLN A 360 -3.92 -6.03 -14.47
N ILE A 361 -3.13 -5.15 -15.06
CA ILE A 361 -2.06 -4.42 -14.37
C ILE A 361 -2.55 -3.02 -13.97
N ARG A 362 -2.34 -2.66 -12.69
CA ARG A 362 -2.64 -1.33 -12.09
C ARG A 362 -1.58 -0.98 -11.03
N PRO A 363 -1.31 0.31 -10.75
CA PRO A 363 -0.24 0.75 -9.84
C PRO A 363 -0.69 0.79 -8.37
N VAL A 364 -1.03 -0.36 -7.80
CA VAL A 364 -1.58 -0.44 -6.43
C VAL A 364 -0.73 -1.30 -5.48
N TRP A 365 0.25 -2.02 -6.01
CA TRP A 365 0.84 -3.15 -5.30
C TRP A 365 2.03 -2.73 -4.44
N GLU A 366 2.83 -1.77 -4.89
CA GLU A 366 4.00 -1.32 -4.12
C GLU A 366 3.60 -0.69 -2.79
N LEU A 367 2.51 0.09 -2.75
CA LEU A 367 2.00 0.68 -1.51
C LEU A 367 1.68 -0.42 -0.49
N ILE A 368 0.87 -1.39 -0.89
CA ILE A 368 0.42 -2.49 -0.02
C ILE A 368 1.62 -3.35 0.40
N TYR A 369 2.48 -3.69 -0.56
CA TYR A 369 3.65 -4.53 -0.33
C TYR A 369 4.60 -3.90 0.68
N ASN A 370 4.95 -2.63 0.48
CA ASN A 370 5.92 -1.96 1.33
C ASN A 370 5.38 -1.67 2.72
N HIS A 371 4.07 -1.45 2.87
CA HIS A 371 3.48 -1.35 4.20
C HIS A 371 3.62 -2.68 4.96
N TYR A 372 2.92 -3.73 4.51
CA TYR A 372 2.86 -4.98 5.27
C TYR A 372 4.20 -5.68 5.34
N SER A 373 4.92 -5.71 4.22
CA SER A 373 6.07 -6.56 4.10
C SER A 373 7.36 -5.83 4.47
N ALA A 374 7.55 -4.56 4.08
CA ALA A 374 8.76 -3.82 4.46
C ALA A 374 8.66 -3.15 5.84
N ARG A 375 7.51 -2.59 6.24
CA ARG A 375 7.35 -2.00 7.59
C ARG A 375 6.99 -3.04 8.65
N LYS A 376 6.02 -3.92 8.39
CA LYS A 376 5.53 -4.90 9.39
C LYS A 376 6.22 -6.27 9.33
N GLY A 377 7.10 -6.51 8.36
CA GLY A 377 7.81 -7.79 8.21
C GLY A 377 6.89 -8.97 7.82
N MET A 378 5.66 -8.71 7.38
CA MET A 378 4.69 -9.75 7.06
C MET A 378 4.98 -10.43 5.72
N ARG A 379 4.58 -11.70 5.60
CA ARG A 379 4.72 -12.50 4.38
C ARG A 379 3.61 -12.12 3.39
N MET A 380 4.01 -11.59 2.24
CA MET A 380 3.10 -11.13 1.18
C MET A 380 3.55 -11.65 -0.20
N PRO A 381 3.63 -12.97 -0.43
CA PRO A 381 4.25 -13.53 -1.65
C PRO A 381 3.48 -13.21 -2.94
N ASN A 382 2.14 -13.24 -2.93
CA ASN A 382 1.39 -12.95 -4.16
C ASN A 382 1.42 -11.44 -4.45
N VAL A 383 1.28 -10.60 -3.42
CA VAL A 383 1.39 -9.15 -3.59
C VAL A 383 2.82 -8.76 -4.02
N ALA A 384 3.86 -9.41 -3.51
CA ALA A 384 5.24 -9.19 -3.94
C ALA A 384 5.43 -9.48 -5.43
N ARG A 385 4.86 -10.59 -5.92
CA ARG A 385 4.90 -10.96 -7.34
C ARG A 385 4.16 -9.97 -8.21
N MET A 386 2.95 -9.57 -7.82
CA MET A 386 2.22 -8.53 -8.54
C MET A 386 3.01 -7.21 -8.55
N ALA A 387 3.53 -6.76 -7.41
CA ALA A 387 4.36 -5.56 -7.33
C ALA A 387 5.57 -5.64 -8.28
N ALA A 388 6.23 -6.80 -8.36
CA ALA A 388 7.34 -6.98 -9.27
C ALA A 388 6.93 -7.03 -10.76
N LEU A 389 5.75 -7.55 -11.10
CA LEU A 389 5.21 -7.52 -12.47
C LEU A 389 4.88 -6.10 -12.93
N VAL A 390 4.39 -5.25 -12.02
CA VAL A 390 4.01 -3.87 -12.35
C VAL A 390 5.22 -2.92 -12.30
N ARG A 391 6.27 -3.27 -11.55
CA ARG A 391 7.45 -2.43 -11.35
C ARG A 391 8.19 -2.14 -12.67
N ALA A 392 8.58 -0.90 -12.96
CA ALA A 392 8.33 0.32 -12.18
C ALA A 392 6.88 0.83 -12.34
N GLU A 393 6.18 0.99 -11.21
CA GLU A 393 4.81 1.52 -11.18
C GLU A 393 4.81 2.99 -11.64
N GLY A 394 3.97 3.28 -12.64
CA GLY A 394 3.67 4.65 -13.08
C GLY A 394 2.39 5.19 -12.44
N GLY A 395 1.74 6.15 -13.10
CA GLY A 395 0.46 6.71 -12.63
C GLY A 395 -0.50 7.03 -13.79
N GLY A 396 -1.32 8.07 -13.62
CA GLY A 396 -2.20 8.55 -14.70
C GLY A 396 -1.45 8.77 -16.01
N GLY A 397 -1.98 8.20 -17.09
CA GLY A 397 -1.35 8.14 -18.42
C GLY A 397 -0.58 6.85 -18.71
N ASP A 398 -0.25 6.02 -17.72
CA ASP A 398 0.50 4.76 -17.92
C ASP A 398 -0.39 3.51 -18.01
N TYR A 399 -1.67 3.60 -17.63
CA TYR A 399 -2.59 2.45 -17.49
C TYR A 399 -3.87 2.57 -18.35
N GLY A 400 -3.76 3.29 -19.47
CA GLY A 400 -4.86 3.55 -20.41
C GLY A 400 -5.42 4.97 -20.31
N GLY A 401 -6.05 5.45 -21.40
CA GLY A 401 -6.55 6.82 -21.51
C GLY A 401 -7.95 7.07 -20.93
N ASN A 402 -8.64 6.02 -20.49
CA ASN A 402 -9.98 6.14 -19.89
C ASN A 402 -9.87 6.26 -18.36
N SER A 403 -10.99 6.57 -17.68
CA SER A 403 -11.05 6.70 -16.20
C SER A 403 -10.28 5.61 -15.45
N GLY A 404 -10.37 4.36 -15.91
CA GLY A 404 -9.75 3.21 -15.24
C GLY A 404 -8.22 3.33 -15.09
N GLY A 405 -7.55 4.01 -16.03
CA GLY A 405 -6.11 4.28 -15.96
C GLY A 405 -5.74 5.39 -14.96
N PHE A 406 -6.75 6.04 -14.39
CA PHE A 406 -6.62 7.18 -13.48
C PHE A 406 -7.33 6.93 -12.13
N ASP A 407 -7.83 5.72 -11.84
CA ASP A 407 -8.49 5.41 -10.57
C ASP A 407 -7.52 5.51 -9.36
N ALA A 408 -6.21 5.34 -9.59
CA ALA A 408 -5.15 5.41 -8.60
C ALA A 408 -4.07 6.43 -9.01
N LEU A 409 -3.56 7.23 -8.07
CA LEU A 409 -2.43 8.16 -8.34
C LEU A 409 -1.16 7.42 -8.79
N GLY A 410 -0.91 6.24 -8.23
CA GLY A 410 0.22 5.36 -8.58
C GLY A 410 1.56 5.84 -8.04
N TRP A 411 2.61 5.58 -8.82
CA TRP A 411 4.02 5.90 -8.53
C TRP A 411 4.61 5.13 -7.34
N GLY A 412 4.06 3.98 -6.99
CA GLY A 412 4.43 3.30 -5.75
C GLY A 412 5.87 2.80 -5.70
N THR A 413 6.49 2.46 -6.83
CA THR A 413 7.93 2.13 -6.89
C THR A 413 8.80 3.33 -6.51
N LEU A 414 8.39 4.54 -6.87
CA LEU A 414 9.08 5.76 -6.49
C LEU A 414 8.73 6.14 -5.05
N ALA A 415 7.43 6.21 -4.74
CA ALA A 415 6.91 6.79 -3.51
C ALA A 415 6.94 5.86 -2.30
N HIS A 416 6.52 4.61 -2.43
CA HIS A 416 6.30 3.72 -1.28
C HIS A 416 7.41 2.71 -1.05
N MET A 417 8.27 2.48 -2.04
CA MET A 417 9.41 1.56 -1.94
C MET A 417 10.33 1.93 -0.76
N ARG A 418 10.61 0.96 0.11
CA ARG A 418 11.46 1.09 1.29
C ARG A 418 12.81 0.40 1.07
N SER A 419 13.85 0.88 1.75
CA SER A 419 15.11 0.13 1.80
C SER A 419 14.99 -1.07 2.72
N THR A 420 15.73 -2.12 2.40
CA THR A 420 15.87 -3.27 3.30
C THR A 420 16.78 -2.88 4.46
N PRO A 421 16.41 -3.20 5.72
CA PRO A 421 17.32 -3.03 6.85
C PRO A 421 18.66 -3.71 6.59
N ALA A 422 19.74 -3.09 7.05
CA ALA A 422 21.07 -3.68 6.93
C ALA A 422 21.15 -5.02 7.68
N VAL A 423 21.90 -5.97 7.11
CA VAL A 423 22.18 -7.23 7.76
C VAL A 423 23.03 -6.98 9.00
N VAL A 424 22.63 -7.55 10.13
CA VAL A 424 23.37 -7.53 11.38
C VAL A 424 24.29 -8.74 11.38
N SER A 425 25.61 -8.51 11.26
CA SER A 425 26.60 -9.58 11.28
C SER A 425 26.49 -10.39 12.58
N GLY A 426 26.48 -11.72 12.44
CA GLY A 426 26.33 -12.67 13.54
C GLY A 426 24.89 -12.98 13.94
N ALA A 427 23.89 -12.26 13.42
CA ALA A 427 22.48 -12.56 13.68
C ALA A 427 21.97 -13.71 12.79
N THR A 428 20.90 -14.35 13.26
CA THR A 428 20.23 -15.45 12.57
C THR A 428 19.01 -14.93 11.82
N TYR A 429 18.82 -15.44 10.61
CA TYR A 429 17.75 -15.04 9.71
C TYR A 429 17.06 -16.25 9.09
N TYR A 430 15.77 -16.10 8.84
CA TYR A 430 15.09 -16.84 7.80
C TYR A 430 15.30 -16.14 6.45
N LEU A 431 15.46 -16.91 5.37
CA LEU A 431 15.54 -16.39 4.00
C LEU A 431 14.29 -16.81 3.23
N MET A 432 13.33 -15.92 3.07
CA MET A 432 12.10 -16.20 2.32
C MET A 432 12.24 -15.76 0.86
N CYS A 433 12.04 -16.67 -0.09
CA CYS A 433 11.95 -16.32 -1.51
C CYS A 433 10.67 -15.53 -1.78
N GLU A 434 10.77 -14.36 -2.41
CA GLU A 434 9.60 -13.55 -2.76
C GLU A 434 8.64 -14.26 -3.73
N ARG A 435 9.17 -15.17 -4.57
CA ARG A 435 8.37 -15.87 -5.57
C ARG A 435 7.45 -16.91 -4.97
N SER A 436 7.99 -17.79 -4.13
CA SER A 436 7.25 -18.92 -3.59
C SER A 436 6.70 -18.66 -2.20
N GLY A 437 7.15 -17.60 -1.52
CA GLY A 437 6.91 -17.38 -0.09
C GLY A 437 7.55 -18.42 0.82
N ARG A 438 8.40 -19.32 0.28
CA ARG A 438 9.05 -20.41 1.02
C ARG A 438 10.43 -20.00 1.50
N PHE A 439 10.93 -20.74 2.48
CA PHE A 439 12.19 -20.47 3.16
C PHE A 439 13.31 -21.35 2.64
N LEU A 440 14.51 -20.77 2.54
CA LEU A 440 15.75 -21.49 2.29
C LEU A 440 15.98 -22.52 3.40
N GLU A 441 16.05 -23.79 3.06
CA GLU A 441 16.17 -24.91 4.00
C GLU A 441 17.28 -25.86 3.57
N ASN A 442 18.05 -26.39 4.52
CA ASN A 442 19.15 -27.33 4.25
C ASN A 442 18.67 -28.76 3.88
N GLY A 443 17.38 -28.98 3.67
CA GLY A 443 16.77 -30.29 3.39
C GLY A 443 16.76 -31.26 4.58
N ARG A 444 16.82 -30.73 5.81
CA ARG A 444 16.91 -31.50 7.08
C ARG A 444 18.07 -32.49 7.11
N SER A 445 19.18 -32.12 6.49
CA SER A 445 20.38 -32.95 6.44
C SER A 445 21.56 -32.27 7.10
N THR A 446 22.43 -33.07 7.72
CA THR A 446 23.70 -32.62 8.31
C THR A 446 24.91 -33.11 7.50
N VAL A 447 24.70 -33.62 6.29
CA VAL A 447 25.73 -34.22 5.44
C VAL A 447 26.20 -33.24 4.37
N ASP A 448 27.51 -33.22 4.10
CA ASP A 448 28.11 -32.42 3.03
C ASP A 448 27.55 -32.78 1.65
N GLY A 449 27.37 -31.75 0.82
CA GLY A 449 26.96 -31.91 -0.57
C GLY A 449 25.46 -32.05 -0.78
N ARG A 450 24.67 -32.09 0.29
CA ARG A 450 23.21 -32.19 0.20
C ARG A 450 22.59 -30.90 -0.36
N PRO A 451 21.57 -31.01 -1.23
CA PRO A 451 20.89 -29.85 -1.78
C PRO A 451 20.33 -28.94 -0.70
N VAL A 452 20.45 -27.64 -0.94
CA VAL A 452 19.62 -26.64 -0.27
C VAL A 452 18.36 -26.47 -1.10
N ILE A 453 17.22 -26.45 -0.43
CA ILE A 453 15.88 -26.45 -1.02
C ILE A 453 15.08 -25.24 -0.52
N GLN A 454 13.88 -25.07 -1.06
CA GLN A 454 12.85 -24.24 -0.45
C GLN A 454 11.77 -25.09 0.22
N TRP A 455 11.27 -24.64 1.37
CA TRP A 455 10.18 -25.30 2.10
C TRP A 455 9.28 -24.29 2.80
N GLY A 456 8.01 -24.65 3.02
CA GLY A 456 7.08 -23.89 3.86
C GLY A 456 7.63 -23.65 5.27
N GLU A 457 7.22 -22.56 5.91
CA GLU A 457 7.70 -22.25 7.26
C GLU A 457 7.38 -23.38 8.23
N ASN A 458 8.38 -23.86 8.95
CA ASN A 458 8.21 -24.90 9.95
C ASN A 458 8.86 -24.56 11.30
N GLY A 459 9.41 -23.35 11.43
CA GLY A 459 10.04 -22.84 12.65
C GLY A 459 11.33 -23.57 13.06
N GLY A 460 11.77 -24.57 12.29
CA GLY A 460 12.91 -25.42 12.62
C GLY A 460 14.26 -24.78 12.32
N THR A 461 15.30 -25.24 13.01
CA THR A 461 16.68 -24.74 12.86
C THR A 461 17.27 -25.00 11.46
N GLN A 462 16.66 -25.90 10.68
CA GLN A 462 17.03 -26.15 9.28
C GLN A 462 16.74 -24.96 8.34
N GLN A 463 15.83 -24.05 8.73
CA GLN A 463 15.47 -22.85 7.97
C GLN A 463 16.19 -21.59 8.47
N ARG A 464 16.98 -21.72 9.53
CA ARG A 464 17.64 -20.61 10.22
C ARG A 464 19.09 -20.54 9.81
N TRP A 465 19.50 -19.37 9.32
CA TRP A 465 20.84 -19.15 8.77
C TRP A 465 21.50 -18.00 9.52
N LYS A 466 22.61 -18.29 10.21
CA LYS A 466 23.47 -17.26 10.80
C LYS A 466 24.25 -16.58 9.69
N ILE A 467 24.06 -15.28 9.53
CA ILE A 467 24.75 -14.48 8.52
C ILE A 467 25.91 -13.75 9.17
N THR A 468 27.14 -13.97 8.71
CA THR A 468 28.36 -13.35 9.25
C THR A 468 29.10 -12.61 8.14
N ASP A 469 29.40 -11.33 8.37
CA ASP A 469 30.29 -10.54 7.50
C ASP A 469 31.70 -11.14 7.54
N VAL A 470 32.26 -11.41 6.35
CA VAL A 470 33.60 -11.99 6.17
C VAL A 470 34.56 -11.00 5.46
N GLY A 471 34.18 -9.73 5.39
CA GLY A 471 34.96 -8.65 4.77
C GLY A 471 34.64 -8.44 3.29
N SER A 472 35.08 -7.29 2.76
CA SER A 472 34.94 -6.91 1.35
C SER A 472 33.48 -6.92 0.82
N GLY A 473 32.49 -6.78 1.71
CA GLY A 473 31.07 -6.81 1.38
C GLY A 473 30.48 -8.21 1.19
N TYR A 474 31.23 -9.26 1.50
CA TYR A 474 30.76 -10.64 1.43
C TYR A 474 30.35 -11.17 2.80
N HIS A 475 29.38 -12.09 2.77
CA HIS A 475 28.83 -12.74 3.95
C HIS A 475 28.89 -14.25 3.76
N LYS A 476 29.00 -14.96 4.88
CA LYS A 476 28.77 -16.40 4.95
C LYS A 476 27.43 -16.65 5.63
N LEU A 477 26.68 -17.63 5.12
CA LEU A 477 25.42 -18.09 5.68
C LEU A 477 25.61 -19.50 6.21
N VAL A 478 25.46 -19.71 7.52
CA VAL A 478 25.62 -21.01 8.18
C VAL A 478 24.28 -21.50 8.71
N CYS A 479 23.84 -22.69 8.29
CA CYS A 479 22.61 -23.29 8.79
C CYS A 479 22.75 -23.66 10.27
N GLU A 480 21.79 -23.26 11.10
CA GLU A 480 21.80 -23.51 12.55
C GLU A 480 21.69 -25.01 12.88
N GLN A 481 20.94 -25.78 12.08
CA GLN A 481 20.81 -27.22 12.29
C GLN A 481 22.12 -27.98 12.06
N SER A 482 22.82 -27.71 10.94
CA SER A 482 23.95 -28.53 10.51
C SER A 482 25.32 -27.92 10.82
N GLY A 483 25.39 -26.63 11.12
CA GLY A 483 26.65 -25.90 11.24
C GLY A 483 27.39 -25.73 9.91
N LYS A 484 26.74 -26.03 8.78
CA LYS A 484 27.34 -26.00 7.44
C LYS A 484 27.00 -24.73 6.69
N ALA A 485 27.91 -24.30 5.82
CA ALA A 485 27.78 -23.09 5.02
C ALA A 485 26.96 -23.33 3.75
N LEU A 486 26.25 -22.30 3.30
CA LEU A 486 25.62 -22.23 1.97
C LEU A 486 26.71 -22.17 0.90
N ASP A 487 26.78 -23.19 0.03
CA ASP A 487 27.85 -23.39 -0.94
C ASP A 487 27.28 -23.52 -2.36
N ASN A 488 27.84 -22.79 -3.31
CA ASN A 488 27.36 -22.80 -4.71
C ASN A 488 27.69 -24.09 -5.50
N GLY A 489 28.23 -25.10 -4.83
CA GLY A 489 28.50 -26.39 -5.41
C GLY A 489 29.91 -26.57 -5.94
N ASN A 490 30.77 -25.56 -5.83
CA ASN A 490 31.99 -25.43 -6.62
C ASN A 490 31.69 -25.52 -8.14
N SER A 491 30.60 -24.89 -8.58
CA SER A 491 30.22 -24.79 -10.00
C SER A 491 30.17 -23.34 -10.46
N THR A 492 30.36 -23.11 -11.76
CA THR A 492 30.11 -21.83 -12.47
C THR A 492 29.06 -22.00 -13.57
N ALA A 493 28.40 -23.17 -13.64
CA ALA A 493 27.36 -23.44 -14.61
C ALA A 493 26.02 -22.85 -14.17
N GLU A 494 25.27 -22.31 -15.13
CA GLU A 494 23.89 -21.87 -14.93
C GLU A 494 23.02 -23.05 -14.51
N GLY A 495 22.16 -22.87 -13.51
CA GLY A 495 21.28 -23.92 -13.03
C GLY A 495 21.93 -24.93 -12.09
N ALA A 496 23.23 -24.76 -11.77
CA ALA A 496 23.90 -25.63 -10.83
C ALA A 496 23.26 -25.51 -9.43
N GLN A 497 23.07 -26.67 -8.80
CA GLN A 497 22.49 -26.78 -7.47
C GLN A 497 23.37 -26.08 -6.42
N VAL A 498 22.71 -25.30 -5.56
CA VAL A 498 23.28 -24.81 -4.31
C VAL A 498 23.11 -25.90 -3.25
N LYS A 499 24.17 -26.12 -2.47
CA LYS A 499 24.26 -27.20 -1.48
C LYS A 499 24.77 -26.66 -0.16
N GLN A 500 24.73 -27.49 0.86
CA GLN A 500 25.46 -27.22 2.10
C GLN A 500 26.81 -27.92 2.10
N TRP A 501 27.81 -27.30 2.70
CA TRP A 501 29.13 -27.89 2.85
C TRP A 501 29.81 -27.43 4.14
N THR A 502 30.72 -28.24 4.67
CA THR A 502 31.58 -27.85 5.78
C THR A 502 32.27 -26.52 5.46
N ASP A 503 32.19 -25.59 6.39
CA ASP A 503 32.75 -24.26 6.21
C ASP A 503 34.26 -24.32 5.97
N ASN A 504 34.69 -23.77 4.85
CA ASN A 504 36.09 -23.76 4.43
C ASN A 504 36.59 -22.34 4.07
N GLY A 505 35.74 -21.32 4.26
CA GLY A 505 36.06 -19.91 3.96
C GLY A 505 36.26 -19.60 2.46
N GLY A 506 36.03 -20.56 1.57
CA GLY A 506 36.27 -20.42 0.14
C GLY A 506 35.25 -19.55 -0.57
N ALA A 507 35.61 -19.06 -1.77
CA ALA A 507 34.74 -18.21 -2.59
C ALA A 507 33.41 -18.87 -3.01
N THR A 508 33.28 -20.20 -2.89
CA THR A 508 32.01 -20.92 -3.09
C THR A 508 30.98 -20.63 -2.00
N GLN A 509 31.42 -20.18 -0.83
CA GLN A 509 30.60 -19.98 0.40
C GLN A 509 30.45 -18.50 0.78
N ARG A 510 30.99 -17.59 -0.04
CA ARG A 510 30.94 -16.15 0.17
C ARG A 510 29.90 -15.52 -0.75
N TRP A 511 28.94 -14.82 -0.16
CA TRP A 511 27.78 -14.26 -0.83
C TRP A 511 27.70 -12.74 -0.59
N LYS A 512 27.65 -11.96 -1.67
CA LYS A 512 27.39 -10.53 -1.61
C LYS A 512 25.88 -10.30 -1.50
N ILE A 513 25.44 -9.67 -0.42
CA ILE A 513 24.04 -9.34 -0.19
C ILE A 513 23.79 -7.92 -0.71
N THR A 514 22.89 -7.77 -1.69
CA THR A 514 22.59 -6.47 -2.31
C THR A 514 21.14 -6.11 -2.09
N ASP A 515 20.86 -4.95 -1.48
CA ASP A 515 19.50 -4.39 -1.34
C ASP A 515 18.92 -4.12 -2.73
N VAL A 516 17.73 -4.67 -3.00
CA VAL A 516 16.95 -4.39 -4.22
C VAL A 516 15.65 -3.65 -3.90
N GLY A 517 15.58 -3.06 -2.71
CA GLY A 517 14.43 -2.36 -2.16
C GLY A 517 13.25 -3.28 -1.85
N GLY A 518 12.25 -2.71 -1.20
CA GLY A 518 11.02 -3.38 -0.84
C GLY A 518 11.20 -4.41 0.26
N GLY A 519 12.28 -4.33 1.06
CA GLY A 519 12.61 -5.32 2.08
C GLY A 519 13.24 -6.61 1.55
N ALA A 520 13.67 -6.64 0.28
CA ALA A 520 14.33 -7.79 -0.32
C ALA A 520 15.76 -7.52 -0.77
N VAL A 521 16.53 -8.59 -0.85
CA VAL A 521 17.93 -8.63 -1.27
C VAL A 521 18.13 -9.67 -2.36
N THR A 522 19.24 -9.55 -3.08
CA THR A 522 19.82 -10.65 -3.86
C THR A 522 21.09 -11.14 -3.17
N LEU A 523 21.45 -12.41 -3.38
CA LEU A 523 22.68 -13.00 -2.86
C LEU A 523 23.55 -13.46 -4.03
N THR A 524 24.65 -12.77 -4.30
CA THR A 524 25.59 -13.10 -5.38
C THR A 524 26.75 -13.95 -4.86
N CYS A 525 26.94 -15.15 -5.39
CA CYS A 525 28.12 -15.97 -5.05
C CYS A 525 29.39 -15.30 -5.60
N GLU A 526 30.43 -15.21 -4.78
CA GLU A 526 31.72 -14.64 -5.20
C GLU A 526 32.37 -15.44 -6.33
N ARG A 527 32.35 -16.78 -6.24
CA ARG A 527 33.04 -17.62 -7.21
C ARG A 527 32.47 -17.53 -8.62
N SER A 528 31.15 -17.50 -8.75
CA SER A 528 30.48 -17.55 -10.06
C SER A 528 29.93 -16.21 -10.53
N GLY A 529 29.74 -15.24 -9.62
CA GLY A 529 29.02 -14.01 -9.92
C GLY A 529 27.50 -14.19 -10.14
N MET A 530 26.98 -15.41 -9.93
CA MET A 530 25.55 -15.73 -10.11
C MET A 530 24.76 -15.55 -8.82
N LEU A 531 23.45 -15.34 -8.96
CA LEU A 531 22.53 -15.14 -7.84
C LEU A 531 21.97 -16.46 -7.30
N LEU A 532 21.70 -16.50 -5.99
CA LEU A 532 20.84 -17.49 -5.36
C LEU A 532 19.43 -17.39 -5.94
N ASP A 533 18.95 -18.46 -6.55
CA ASP A 533 17.71 -18.46 -7.33
C ASP A 533 16.88 -19.70 -6.96
N ASN A 534 15.58 -19.53 -6.73
CA ASN A 534 14.70 -20.65 -6.38
C ASN A 534 14.33 -21.57 -7.57
N GLY A 535 14.98 -21.39 -8.72
CA GLY A 535 14.79 -22.18 -9.93
C GLY A 535 13.52 -21.85 -10.70
N ASN A 536 12.88 -20.71 -10.38
CA ASN A 536 11.54 -20.40 -10.87
C ASN A 536 10.55 -21.56 -10.56
N LYS A 537 10.69 -22.16 -9.38
CA LYS A 537 9.77 -23.20 -8.86
C LYS A 537 9.04 -22.76 -7.59
N GLU A 538 8.04 -23.53 -7.14
CA GLU A 538 7.13 -23.13 -6.05
C GLU A 538 6.69 -24.29 -5.15
N ALA A 539 7.19 -25.51 -5.31
CA ALA A 539 6.85 -26.62 -4.43
C ALA A 539 7.81 -26.71 -3.24
N ASP A 540 7.33 -27.33 -2.17
CA ASP A 540 8.20 -27.77 -1.08
C ASP A 540 9.16 -28.84 -1.61
N GLY A 541 10.45 -28.73 -1.26
CA GLY A 541 11.48 -29.67 -1.72
C GLY A 541 12.19 -29.24 -3.01
N ASP A 542 11.71 -28.18 -3.68
CA ASP A 542 12.39 -27.68 -4.87
C ASP A 542 13.80 -27.18 -4.54
N ILE A 543 14.75 -27.65 -5.34
CA ILE A 543 16.18 -27.33 -5.19
C ILE A 543 16.42 -25.87 -5.56
N VAL A 544 17.18 -25.19 -4.70
CA VAL A 544 17.70 -23.84 -4.95
C VAL A 544 18.98 -23.96 -5.78
N ILE A 545 19.10 -23.09 -6.77
CA ILE A 545 20.16 -23.10 -7.77
C ILE A 545 20.91 -21.76 -7.77
N GLN A 546 21.97 -21.69 -8.57
CA GLN A 546 22.55 -20.42 -8.99
C GLN A 546 22.15 -20.08 -10.43
N TRP A 547 21.88 -18.80 -10.70
CA TRP A 547 21.49 -18.31 -12.02
C TRP A 547 22.05 -16.91 -12.30
N PRO A 548 22.37 -16.56 -13.57
CA PRO A 548 22.75 -15.20 -13.92
C PRO A 548 21.70 -14.19 -13.47
N ASN A 549 22.13 -12.98 -13.09
CA ASN A 549 21.19 -11.92 -12.69
C ASN A 549 20.23 -11.58 -13.83
N LYS A 550 18.94 -11.85 -13.65
CA LYS A 550 17.86 -11.50 -14.57
C LYS A 550 16.96 -10.38 -14.04
N GLY A 551 17.25 -9.86 -12.83
CA GLY A 551 16.39 -8.90 -12.14
C GLY A 551 15.00 -9.46 -11.81
N SER A 552 14.85 -10.78 -11.74
CA SER A 552 13.56 -11.45 -11.63
C SER A 552 13.21 -11.81 -10.18
N VAL A 553 11.92 -11.95 -9.87
CA VAL A 553 11.39 -12.33 -8.54
C VAL A 553 12.00 -13.60 -7.92
N PRO A 554 12.27 -14.71 -8.64
CA PRO A 554 12.88 -15.90 -8.05
C PRO A 554 14.27 -15.67 -7.42
N GLN A 555 14.93 -14.55 -7.75
CA GLN A 555 16.26 -14.17 -7.27
C GLN A 555 16.22 -13.27 -6.03
N ARG A 556 15.02 -12.87 -5.59
CA ARG A 556 14.80 -11.92 -4.51
C ARG A 556 14.41 -12.66 -3.23
N TRP A 557 15.17 -12.40 -2.17
CA TRP A 557 15.04 -13.04 -0.88
C TRP A 557 14.81 -12.00 0.20
N ARG A 558 13.94 -12.31 1.17
CA ARG A 558 13.72 -11.49 2.37
C ARG A 558 14.48 -12.09 3.52
N LEU A 559 15.24 -11.24 4.20
CA LEU A 559 15.96 -11.61 5.42
C LEU A 559 15.08 -11.23 6.61
N ILE A 560 14.49 -12.24 7.25
CA ILE A 560 13.62 -12.06 8.42
C ILE A 560 14.42 -12.46 9.65
N ARG A 561 14.70 -11.50 10.54
CA ARG A 561 15.49 -11.74 11.75
C ARG A 561 14.73 -12.69 12.69
N VAL A 562 15.43 -13.70 13.21
CA VAL A 562 14.92 -14.67 14.19
C VAL A 562 14.91 -14.10 15.59
#